data_AF-A0A8S1J9B7-F1
#
_entry.id   AF-A0A8S1J9B7-F1
#
_cell.length_a   1.000
_cell.length_b   1.000
_cell.length_c   1.000
_cell.angle_alpha   90.00
_cell.angle_beta   90.00
_cell.angle_gamma   90.00
#
_symmetry.space_group_name_H-M   'P 1'
#
loop_
_entity.id
_entity.type
_entity.pdbx_description
1 polymer ?
#
loop_
_entity_poly.entity_id
_entity_poly.type
_entity_poly.pdbx_seq_one_letter_code
_entity_poly.pdbx_strand_id
1 'polypeptide(L)'
;MERSFLLAVVLAVLLSAAQQASSARVPSRRQRGPGLAAMHNLHQLPSHSRMVLDESLSLGRPAPAPASDDDDDAGMVQDCPDMRTTDGVPPSAEYSGDNAVVTYYNPQDSLSFLVDYCSRPSTGCGKDAANAFCERQGFDYALFYSKDSNAGFHCRPTRYTNDPGLFCKCSKEEDCTCDGFRYITCAEQ
;
A
#
# COMPACT_ATOMS: atom_id res chain seq x y z
N MET A 1 -14.08 -28.63 58.00
CA MET A 1 -13.35 -27.65 57.17
C MET A 1 -13.84 -27.57 55.73
N GLU A 2 -14.55 -28.56 55.20
CA GLU A 2 -14.90 -28.60 53.76
C GLU A 2 -16.05 -27.68 53.33
N ARG A 3 -16.99 -27.34 54.23
CA ARG A 3 -18.15 -26.49 53.89
C ARG A 3 -17.78 -25.02 53.63
N SER A 4 -16.71 -24.53 54.26
CA SER A 4 -16.25 -23.14 54.04
C SER A 4 -15.59 -22.95 52.67
N PHE A 5 -14.97 -24.01 52.13
CA PHE A 5 -14.32 -23.96 50.82
C PHE A 5 -15.33 -23.90 49.68
N LEU A 6 -16.40 -24.70 49.77
CA LEU A 6 -17.50 -24.68 48.81
C LEU A 6 -18.22 -23.33 48.77
N LEU A 7 -18.43 -22.69 49.93
CA LEU A 7 -19.06 -21.37 49.98
C LEU A 7 -18.18 -20.29 49.32
N ALA A 8 -16.86 -20.34 49.53
CA ALA A 8 -15.92 -19.40 48.94
C ALA A 8 -15.84 -19.53 47.41
N VAL A 9 -15.84 -20.76 46.88
CA VAL A 9 -15.81 -21.00 45.42
C VAL A 9 -17.12 -20.55 44.77
N VAL A 10 -18.28 -20.83 45.38
CA VAL A 10 -19.57 -20.37 44.86
C VAL A 10 -19.67 -18.84 44.87
N LEU A 11 -19.18 -18.18 45.92
CA LEU A 11 -19.12 -16.71 45.98
C LEU A 11 -18.21 -16.12 44.88
N ALA A 12 -17.05 -16.72 44.61
CA ALA A 12 -16.13 -16.25 43.57
C ALA A 12 -16.71 -16.39 42.15
N VAL A 13 -17.44 -17.48 41.87
CA VAL A 13 -18.11 -17.69 40.57
C VAL A 13 -19.27 -16.70 40.39
N LEU A 14 -20.05 -16.44 41.43
CA LEU A 14 -21.15 -15.48 41.37
C LEU A 14 -20.66 -14.02 41.21
N LEU A 15 -19.52 -13.66 41.81
CA LEU A 15 -18.92 -12.34 41.61
C LEU A 15 -18.44 -12.12 40.16
N SER A 16 -17.90 -13.15 39.52
CA SER A 16 -17.36 -13.03 38.14
C SER A 16 -18.44 -12.81 37.08
N ALA A 17 -19.68 -13.24 37.33
CA ALA A 17 -20.79 -13.06 36.40
C ALA A 17 -21.35 -11.62 36.36
N ALA A 18 -21.07 -10.79 37.36
CA ALA A 18 -21.61 -9.44 37.46
C ALA A 18 -20.83 -8.37 36.65
N GLN A 19 -19.65 -8.71 36.11
CA GLN A 19 -18.73 -7.71 35.52
C GLN A 19 -18.83 -7.52 34.00
N GLN A 20 -19.76 -8.21 33.31
CA GLN A 20 -19.87 -8.11 31.83
C GLN A 20 -20.96 -7.16 31.32
N ALA A 21 -21.65 -6.40 32.18
CA ALA A 21 -22.78 -5.56 31.77
C ALA A 21 -22.46 -4.07 31.52
N SER A 22 -21.18 -3.67 31.42
CA SER A 22 -20.79 -2.26 31.30
C SER A 22 -19.92 -1.99 30.08
N SER A 23 -20.45 -2.22 28.88
CA SER A 23 -19.88 -1.63 27.66
C SER A 23 -20.99 -1.19 26.71
N ALA A 24 -21.70 -0.14 27.13
CA ALA A 24 -22.62 0.62 26.29
C ALA A 24 -21.81 1.34 25.18
N ARG A 25 -21.93 0.87 23.93
CA ARG A 25 -21.41 1.59 22.77
C ARG A 25 -22.49 2.53 22.25
N VAL A 26 -22.24 3.83 22.44
CA VAL A 26 -23.02 4.97 21.97
C VAL A 26 -23.12 4.93 20.43
N PRO A 27 -24.32 5.05 19.82
CA PRO A 27 -24.43 5.31 18.39
C PRO A 27 -24.05 6.76 18.10
N SER A 28 -22.93 6.94 17.40
CA SER A 28 -22.46 8.25 16.91
C SER A 28 -23.41 8.79 15.85
N ARG A 29 -24.13 9.84 16.23
CA ARG A 29 -25.07 10.62 15.43
C ARG A 29 -24.30 11.40 14.36
N ARG A 30 -24.25 10.88 13.12
CA ARG A 30 -23.81 11.66 11.94
C ARG A 30 -24.75 12.84 11.72
N GLN A 31 -24.37 14.02 12.22
CA GLN A 31 -24.93 15.29 11.78
C GLN A 31 -24.44 15.56 10.34
N ARG A 32 -25.39 15.53 9.39
CA ARG A 32 -25.21 16.06 8.04
C ARG A 32 -25.62 17.53 8.10
N GLY A 33 -24.66 18.44 8.17
CA GLY A 33 -24.88 19.87 7.97
C GLY A 33 -24.92 20.21 6.48
N PRO A 34 -25.80 21.13 6.03
CA PRO A 34 -25.77 21.65 4.66
C PRO A 34 -24.73 22.78 4.58
N GLY A 35 -23.58 22.50 3.98
CA GLY A 35 -22.56 23.48 3.66
C GLY A 35 -22.73 24.00 2.24
N LEU A 36 -23.49 25.09 2.11
CA LEU A 36 -23.52 25.98 0.94
C LEU A 36 -22.16 26.70 0.79
N ALA A 37 -21.50 26.55 -0.36
CA ALA A 37 -20.51 27.43 -1.03
C ALA A 37 -19.71 26.54 -2.00
N ALA A 38 -19.37 26.87 -3.24
CA ALA A 38 -19.12 28.15 -3.90
C ALA A 38 -19.50 28.01 -5.39
N MET A 39 -20.31 28.92 -5.94
CA MET A 39 -19.84 30.03 -6.79
C MET A 39 -18.82 29.61 -7.85
N HIS A 40 -19.35 29.20 -9.01
CA HIS A 40 -18.65 29.15 -10.28
C HIS A 40 -18.16 30.56 -10.62
N ASN A 41 -16.84 30.75 -10.73
CA ASN A 41 -16.25 31.95 -11.28
C ASN A 41 -15.67 31.60 -12.67
N LEU A 42 -16.48 31.86 -13.70
CA LEU A 42 -16.08 31.81 -15.10
C LEU A 42 -15.17 33.01 -15.38
N HIS A 43 -13.86 32.81 -15.28
CA HIS A 43 -12.90 33.77 -15.81
C HIS A 43 -12.66 33.46 -17.29
N GLN A 44 -13.39 34.23 -18.09
CA GLN A 44 -13.34 34.30 -19.53
C GLN A 44 -12.09 35.09 -19.93
N LEU A 45 -11.10 34.40 -20.50
CA LEU A 45 -9.92 35.06 -21.09
C LEU A 45 -10.09 35.22 -22.60
N PRO A 46 -9.59 36.34 -23.16
CA PRO A 46 -9.88 36.76 -24.52
C PRO A 46 -9.06 36.01 -25.59
N SER A 47 -9.75 35.74 -26.69
CA SER A 47 -9.26 35.26 -27.97
C SER A 47 -8.15 36.17 -28.52
N HIS A 48 -6.91 35.72 -28.47
CA HIS A 48 -5.84 36.33 -29.25
C HIS A 48 -5.81 35.72 -30.65
N SER A 49 -6.20 36.57 -31.61
CA SER A 49 -5.97 36.41 -33.04
C SER A 49 -4.53 36.02 -33.33
N ARG A 50 -4.34 34.89 -34.03
CA ARG A 50 -3.12 34.62 -34.77
C ARG A 50 -3.49 34.60 -36.25
N MET A 51 -3.23 35.73 -36.91
CA MET A 51 -3.07 35.77 -38.36
C MET A 51 -1.76 35.03 -38.68
N VAL A 52 -1.83 34.02 -39.54
CA VAL A 52 -0.66 33.54 -40.28
C VAL A 52 -1.02 33.65 -41.75
N LEU A 53 -0.27 34.52 -42.43
CA LEU A 53 -0.34 34.74 -43.86
C LEU A 53 0.34 33.57 -44.59
N ASP A 54 -0.25 33.30 -45.74
CA ASP A 54 0.26 32.66 -46.95
C ASP A 54 1.79 32.50 -47.04
N GLU A 55 2.24 31.27 -47.31
CA GLU A 55 3.40 31.10 -48.19
C GLU A 55 3.19 29.86 -49.08
N SER A 56 2.57 30.13 -50.22
CA SER A 56 2.47 29.23 -51.37
C SER A 56 3.79 29.24 -52.13
N LEU A 57 4.68 28.26 -51.93
CA LEU A 57 5.80 27.99 -52.85
C LEU A 57 6.06 26.49 -53.01
N SER A 58 5.38 25.96 -54.01
CA SER A 58 5.57 24.67 -54.65
C SER A 58 6.86 24.64 -55.48
N LEU A 59 7.90 23.98 -54.98
CA LEU A 59 8.99 23.47 -55.81
C LEU A 59 9.28 22.01 -55.43
N GLY A 60 9.17 21.14 -56.44
CA GLY A 60 9.16 19.69 -56.32
C GLY A 60 10.40 19.12 -55.63
N ARG A 61 10.15 18.18 -54.71
CA ARG A 61 11.16 17.26 -54.20
C ARG A 61 11.08 15.95 -54.98
N PRO A 62 12.21 15.38 -55.41
CA PRO A 62 12.24 14.05 -56.02
C PRO A 62 11.78 12.97 -55.03
N ALA A 63 11.18 11.93 -55.59
CA ALA A 63 10.61 10.80 -54.87
C ALA A 63 11.59 10.18 -53.85
N PRO A 64 11.15 9.87 -52.63
CA PRO A 64 11.95 9.07 -51.71
C PRO A 64 12.11 7.64 -52.26
N ALA A 65 13.32 7.11 -52.08
CA ALA A 65 13.69 5.72 -52.30
C ALA A 65 12.72 4.76 -51.56
N PRO A 66 12.61 3.48 -51.98
CA PRO A 66 11.76 2.51 -51.32
C PRO A 66 12.05 2.47 -49.82
N ALA A 67 10.99 2.64 -49.03
CA ALA A 67 10.99 2.37 -47.61
C ALA A 67 11.52 0.95 -47.39
N SER A 68 12.66 0.84 -46.72
CA SER A 68 12.90 -0.34 -45.91
C SER A 68 11.86 -0.30 -44.80
N ASP A 69 11.11 -1.39 -44.68
CA ASP A 69 10.26 -1.71 -43.54
C ASP A 69 11.17 -1.91 -42.31
N ASP A 70 11.74 -0.81 -41.80
CA ASP A 70 12.45 -0.79 -40.53
C ASP A 70 11.45 -0.42 -39.43
N ASP A 71 11.37 -1.30 -38.44
CA ASP A 71 10.51 -1.35 -37.27
C ASP A 71 10.43 -0.06 -36.42
N ASP A 72 9.72 0.96 -36.90
CA ASP A 72 9.35 2.15 -36.11
C ASP A 72 7.92 2.03 -35.52
N ASP A 73 7.74 1.12 -34.56
CA ASP A 73 6.81 1.37 -33.45
C ASP A 73 7.54 1.13 -32.13
N ALA A 74 8.46 2.05 -31.83
CA ALA A 74 8.96 2.30 -30.48
C ALA A 74 7.87 2.95 -29.61
N GLY A 75 6.64 2.42 -29.66
CA GLY A 75 5.67 2.58 -28.60
C GLY A 75 6.14 1.74 -27.42
N MET A 76 6.99 2.29 -26.55
CA MET A 76 7.21 1.75 -25.21
C MET A 76 5.86 1.80 -24.46
N VAL A 77 4.98 0.85 -24.75
CA VAL A 77 4.11 0.30 -23.73
C VAL A 77 5.09 -0.32 -22.76
N GLN A 78 5.45 0.44 -21.73
CA GLN A 78 5.95 -0.12 -20.49
C GLN A 78 4.81 -0.96 -19.93
N ASP A 79 4.62 -2.13 -20.56
CA ASP A 79 3.89 -3.23 -20.01
C ASP A 79 4.60 -3.53 -18.71
N CYS A 80 3.87 -3.33 -17.64
CA CYS A 80 4.23 -3.73 -16.30
C CYS A 80 4.75 -5.17 -16.44
N PRO A 81 6.05 -5.45 -16.22
CA PRO A 81 6.53 -6.82 -16.33
C PRO A 81 5.66 -7.64 -15.38
N ASP A 82 4.96 -8.61 -15.97
CA ASP A 82 4.09 -9.53 -15.25
C ASP A 82 4.86 -9.99 -14.01
N MET A 83 4.24 -9.85 -12.83
CA MET A 83 4.84 -10.19 -11.53
C MET A 83 4.95 -11.71 -11.41
N ARG A 84 5.65 -12.36 -12.34
CA ARG A 84 6.25 -13.67 -12.13
C ARG A 84 7.23 -13.53 -10.98
N THR A 85 6.64 -13.75 -9.80
CA THR A 85 7.18 -14.53 -8.70
C THR A 85 8.60 -14.94 -8.98
N THR A 86 9.57 -14.26 -8.37
CA THR A 86 10.85 -14.92 -8.09
C THR A 86 10.48 -16.21 -7.38
N ASP A 87 10.66 -17.32 -8.08
CA ASP A 87 10.22 -18.65 -7.71
C ASP A 87 10.57 -18.93 -6.25
N GLY A 88 9.53 -18.95 -5.41
CA GLY A 88 9.46 -19.46 -4.05
C GLY A 88 10.78 -19.75 -3.33
N VAL A 89 11.68 -18.78 -3.20
CA VAL A 89 12.74 -18.87 -2.19
C VAL A 89 12.06 -18.51 -0.87
N PRO A 90 11.70 -19.49 -0.03
CA PRO A 90 11.21 -19.16 1.30
C PRO A 90 12.25 -18.29 2.00
N PRO A 91 11.83 -17.32 2.83
CA PRO A 91 12.77 -16.60 3.66
C PRO A 91 13.66 -17.63 4.35
N SER A 92 14.98 -17.49 4.19
CA SER A 92 15.94 -18.32 4.89
C SER A 92 15.77 -18.05 6.38
N ALA A 93 14.91 -18.84 7.03
CA ALA A 93 14.71 -18.82 8.46
C ALA A 93 16.00 -19.33 9.10
N GLU A 94 16.86 -18.42 9.53
CA GLU A 94 18.00 -18.76 10.35
C GLU A 94 17.50 -18.97 11.78
N TYR A 95 17.26 -20.23 12.14
CA TYR A 95 16.84 -20.61 13.49
C TYR A 95 18.06 -20.52 14.42
N SER A 96 18.21 -19.41 15.12
CA SER A 96 19.36 -19.16 16.01
C SER A 96 18.91 -19.04 17.47
N GLY A 97 18.75 -20.18 18.14
CA GLY A 97 18.63 -20.30 19.60
C GLY A 97 17.33 -19.76 20.19
N ASP A 98 16.50 -20.67 20.70
CA ASP A 98 15.26 -20.52 21.51
C ASP A 98 14.16 -19.55 21.03
N ASN A 99 14.45 -18.57 20.17
CA ASN A 99 13.52 -17.63 19.56
C ASN A 99 13.59 -17.78 18.03
N ALA A 100 12.44 -18.00 17.39
CA ALA A 100 12.40 -18.02 15.93
C ALA A 100 12.65 -16.61 15.38
N VAL A 101 13.70 -16.46 14.57
CA VAL A 101 14.03 -15.20 13.85
C VAL A 101 13.98 -15.48 12.36
N VAL A 102 13.18 -14.72 11.61
CA VAL A 102 13.01 -14.90 10.17
C VAL A 102 13.12 -13.58 9.44
N THR A 103 13.93 -13.53 8.38
CA THR A 103 14.04 -12.34 7.51
C THR A 103 13.33 -12.57 6.18
N TYR A 104 12.35 -11.72 5.91
CA TYR A 104 11.60 -11.64 4.67
C TYR A 104 12.21 -10.57 3.78
N TYR A 105 12.75 -10.96 2.63
CA TYR A 105 13.19 -10.02 1.59
C TYR A 105 12.03 -9.71 0.65
N ASN A 106 11.91 -8.44 0.27
CA ASN A 106 10.82 -7.95 -0.57
C ASN A 106 9.44 -8.49 -0.11
N PRO A 107 9.08 -8.27 1.18
CA PRO A 107 7.96 -8.95 1.82
C PRO A 107 6.66 -8.68 1.08
N GLN A 108 5.90 -9.76 0.88
CA GLN A 108 4.60 -9.73 0.24
C GLN A 108 3.53 -10.17 1.23
N ASP A 109 2.32 -9.65 1.04
CA ASP A 109 1.16 -10.14 1.77
C ASP A 109 0.64 -11.47 1.20
N SER A 110 -0.44 -11.99 1.80
CA SER A 110 -1.04 -13.26 1.37
C SER A 110 -1.60 -13.25 -0.06
N LEU A 111 -1.74 -12.08 -0.69
CA LEU A 111 -2.18 -11.92 -2.08
C LEU A 111 -1.01 -11.60 -3.02
N SER A 112 0.25 -11.80 -2.56
CA SER A 112 1.47 -11.55 -3.33
C SER A 112 1.69 -10.08 -3.72
N PHE A 113 1.06 -9.13 -3.03
CA PHE A 113 1.36 -7.72 -3.19
C PHE A 113 2.49 -7.30 -2.26
N LEU A 114 3.37 -6.43 -2.76
CA LEU A 114 4.41 -5.82 -1.93
C LEU A 114 3.79 -5.12 -0.73
N VAL A 115 4.39 -5.29 0.44
CA VAL A 115 3.97 -4.60 1.64
C VAL A 115 4.44 -3.15 1.59
N ASP A 116 3.50 -2.21 1.73
CA ASP A 116 3.78 -0.78 1.79
C ASP A 116 4.58 -0.43 3.05
N TYR A 117 5.47 0.55 2.93
CA TYR A 117 6.26 1.04 4.07
C TYR A 117 5.40 1.67 5.17
N CYS A 118 4.17 2.09 4.84
CA CYS A 118 3.15 2.58 5.75
C CYS A 118 2.06 1.53 5.99
N SER A 119 1.50 1.52 7.20
CA SER A 119 0.42 0.60 7.55
C SER A 119 -0.95 1.08 7.09
N ARG A 120 -1.07 2.39 6.85
CA ARG A 120 -2.21 3.10 6.26
C ARG A 120 -1.68 4.22 5.36
N PRO A 121 -2.49 4.84 4.49
CA PRO A 121 -2.05 5.97 3.69
C PRO A 121 -1.37 7.05 4.54
N SER A 122 -0.09 7.32 4.25
CA SER A 122 0.75 8.34 4.91
C SER A 122 0.87 8.25 6.44
N THR A 123 0.50 7.13 7.08
CA THR A 123 0.51 7.00 8.55
C THR A 123 0.96 5.62 9.02
N GLY A 124 1.55 5.56 10.22
CA GLY A 124 2.06 4.33 10.84
C GLY A 124 3.10 3.64 9.96
N CYS A 125 4.17 4.35 9.61
CA CYS A 125 5.21 3.88 8.68
C CYS A 125 6.46 3.35 9.39
N GLY A 126 7.24 2.53 8.69
CA GLY A 126 8.43 1.89 9.25
C GLY A 126 8.07 0.83 10.28
N LYS A 127 8.49 1.01 11.54
CA LYS A 127 8.36 0.01 12.61
C LYS A 127 6.92 -0.47 12.78
N ASP A 128 5.95 0.43 12.77
CA ASP A 128 4.53 0.08 12.98
C ASP A 128 4.01 -0.84 11.86
N ALA A 129 4.32 -0.51 10.61
CA ALA A 129 3.96 -1.33 9.46
C ALA A 129 4.72 -2.67 9.43
N ALA A 130 5.99 -2.67 9.82
CA ALA A 130 6.81 -3.88 9.92
C ALA A 130 6.31 -4.83 11.02
N ASN A 131 5.93 -4.29 12.19
CA ASN A 131 5.32 -5.09 13.26
C ASN A 131 3.99 -5.69 12.80
N ALA A 132 3.11 -4.89 12.19
CA ALA A 132 1.84 -5.39 11.65
C ALA A 132 2.03 -6.44 10.55
N PHE A 133 3.15 -6.40 9.81
CA PHE A 133 3.52 -7.49 8.92
C PHE A 133 3.92 -8.74 9.71
N CYS A 134 4.85 -8.64 10.66
CA CYS A 134 5.32 -9.76 11.48
C CYS A 134 4.19 -10.45 12.27
N GLU A 135 3.29 -9.67 12.87
CA GLU A 135 2.09 -10.18 13.57
C GLU A 135 1.21 -11.03 12.65
N ARG A 136 1.05 -10.62 11.39
CA ARG A 136 0.29 -11.40 10.39
C ARG A 136 1.02 -12.65 9.90
N GLN A 137 2.34 -12.71 10.07
CA GLN A 137 3.15 -13.91 9.81
C GLN A 137 3.25 -14.83 11.04
N GLY A 138 2.70 -14.43 12.20
CA GLY A 138 2.71 -15.21 13.44
C GLY A 138 3.86 -14.90 14.40
N PHE A 139 4.63 -13.84 14.17
CA PHE A 139 5.68 -13.37 15.07
C PHE A 139 5.19 -12.22 15.96
N ASP A 140 5.87 -11.95 17.06
CA ASP A 140 5.46 -10.91 17.99
C ASP A 140 5.82 -9.50 17.52
N TYR A 141 6.98 -9.33 16.85
CA TYR A 141 7.45 -8.00 16.43
C TYR A 141 8.52 -8.08 15.32
N ALA A 142 8.79 -6.93 14.70
CA ALA A 142 9.92 -6.75 13.79
C ALA A 142 11.18 -6.33 14.57
N LEU A 143 12.29 -7.04 14.41
CA LEU A 143 13.61 -6.65 14.92
C LEU A 143 14.27 -5.58 14.05
N PHE A 144 14.38 -5.86 12.75
CA PHE A 144 15.05 -5.02 11.76
C PHE A 144 14.18 -4.85 10.54
N TYR A 145 14.29 -3.72 9.86
CA TYR A 145 13.62 -3.48 8.59
C TYR A 145 14.37 -2.42 7.80
N SER A 146 14.21 -2.43 6.48
CA SER A 146 14.75 -1.38 5.62
C SER A 146 13.73 -0.99 4.57
N LYS A 147 13.66 0.31 4.29
CA LYS A 147 12.78 0.88 3.28
C LYS A 147 13.39 0.65 1.90
N ASP A 148 12.56 0.24 0.96
CA ASP A 148 12.88 0.32 -0.46
C ASP A 148 12.08 1.49 -1.06
N SER A 149 12.79 2.60 -1.29
CA SER A 149 12.16 3.79 -1.85
C SER A 149 11.69 3.52 -3.27
N ASN A 150 10.48 3.94 -3.61
CA ASN A 150 9.87 3.68 -4.92
C ASN A 150 9.76 2.18 -5.26
N ALA A 151 9.57 1.31 -4.27
CA ALA A 151 9.29 -0.11 -4.53
C ALA A 151 8.07 -0.32 -5.44
N GLY A 152 7.14 0.64 -5.42
CA GLY A 152 5.95 0.64 -6.25
C GLY A 152 6.12 1.22 -7.67
N PHE A 153 7.34 1.60 -8.06
CA PHE A 153 7.63 2.05 -9.43
C PHE A 153 7.37 0.91 -10.44
N HIS A 154 6.99 1.26 -11.67
CA HIS A 154 6.63 0.31 -12.75
C HIS A 154 5.39 -0.58 -12.47
N CYS A 155 4.24 0.05 -12.18
CA CYS A 155 2.94 -0.60 -12.00
C CYS A 155 2.87 -1.68 -10.90
N ARG A 156 3.75 -1.67 -9.91
CA ARG A 156 3.71 -2.62 -8.81
C ARG A 156 3.04 -1.95 -7.61
N PRO A 157 1.71 -2.08 -7.42
CA PRO A 157 1.09 -1.46 -6.27
C PRO A 157 1.63 -2.09 -4.98
N THR A 158 1.97 -1.24 -4.01
CA THR A 158 2.18 -1.67 -2.63
C THR A 158 0.84 -1.67 -1.90
N ARG A 159 0.69 -2.57 -0.92
CA ARG A 159 -0.54 -2.73 -0.14
C ARG A 159 -0.28 -2.41 1.32
N TYR A 160 -1.16 -1.57 1.87
CA TYR A 160 -1.10 -1.18 3.27
C TYR A 160 -1.41 -2.37 4.19
N THR A 161 -0.65 -2.52 5.27
CA THR A 161 -0.79 -3.68 6.16
C THR A 161 -2.09 -3.67 6.97
N ASN A 162 -2.56 -2.50 7.41
CA ASN A 162 -3.75 -2.37 8.25
C ASN A 162 -5.02 -1.94 7.49
N ASP A 163 -4.89 -1.58 6.21
CA ASP A 163 -6.01 -1.30 5.31
C ASP A 163 -5.85 -2.09 3.99
N PRO A 164 -6.01 -3.43 4.02
CA PRO A 164 -5.70 -4.32 2.88
C PRO A 164 -6.54 -4.07 1.62
N GLY A 165 -7.64 -3.33 1.72
CA GLY A 165 -8.43 -2.88 0.56
C GLY A 165 -7.85 -1.65 -0.14
N LEU A 166 -6.85 -1.00 0.45
CA LEU A 166 -6.18 0.18 -0.07
C LEU A 166 -4.81 -0.20 -0.61
N PHE A 167 -4.46 0.43 -1.72
CA PHE A 167 -3.18 0.26 -2.40
C PHE A 167 -2.56 1.63 -2.61
N CYS A 168 -1.25 1.74 -2.44
CA CYS A 168 -0.53 2.82 -3.07
C CYS A 168 -0.38 2.44 -4.56
N LYS A 169 -1.04 3.20 -5.42
CA LYS A 169 -1.01 2.99 -6.87
C LYS A 169 -0.24 4.13 -7.51
N CYS A 170 0.64 3.77 -8.44
CA CYS A 170 1.30 4.71 -9.32
C CYS A 170 0.55 4.78 -10.65
N SER A 171 0.19 5.99 -11.07
CA SER A 171 -0.19 6.29 -12.45
C SER A 171 1.05 6.85 -13.19
N LYS A 172 1.10 6.73 -14.53
CA LYS A 172 2.24 7.26 -15.33
C LYS A 172 2.40 8.78 -15.25
N GLU A 173 1.40 9.48 -14.72
CA GLU A 173 1.27 10.95 -14.76
C GLU A 173 1.53 11.61 -13.40
N GLU A 174 1.64 10.81 -12.32
CA GLU A 174 1.87 11.31 -10.97
C GLU A 174 3.25 10.89 -10.46
N ASP A 175 3.98 11.82 -9.85
CA ASP A 175 5.17 11.54 -9.05
C ASP A 175 4.77 10.69 -7.83
N CYS A 176 4.64 9.37 -8.01
CA CYS A 176 4.28 8.47 -6.94
C CYS A 176 5.52 8.08 -6.12
N THR A 177 5.42 8.23 -4.81
CA THR A 177 6.43 7.75 -3.84
C THR A 177 5.87 6.55 -3.09
N CYS A 178 5.43 5.52 -3.82
CA CYS A 178 5.00 4.27 -3.20
C CYS A 178 6.23 3.51 -2.74
N ASP A 179 6.51 3.60 -1.44
CA ASP A 179 7.62 2.93 -0.79
C ASP A 179 7.20 1.55 -0.29
N GLY A 180 8.12 0.60 -0.33
CA GLY A 180 7.94 -0.74 0.24
C GLY A 180 9.02 -1.06 1.25
N PHE A 181 9.03 -2.30 1.70
CA PHE A 181 10.16 -2.82 2.46
C PHE A 181 11.13 -3.57 1.55
N ARG A 182 12.43 -3.29 1.71
CA ARG A 182 13.49 -4.13 1.14
C ARG A 182 13.60 -5.45 1.89
N TYR A 183 13.54 -5.37 3.21
CA TYR A 183 13.45 -6.53 4.09
C TYR A 183 12.75 -6.19 5.41
N ILE A 184 12.20 -7.22 6.05
CA ILE A 184 11.71 -7.21 7.44
C ILE A 184 12.22 -8.46 8.15
N THR A 185 12.85 -8.31 9.30
CA THR A 185 13.24 -9.40 10.20
C THR A 185 12.25 -9.47 11.35
N CYS A 186 11.53 -10.57 11.47
CA CYS A 186 10.56 -10.85 12.53
C CYS A 186 11.17 -11.74 13.61
N ALA A 187 10.69 -11.61 14.84
CA ALA A 187 11.08 -12.45 15.97
C ALA A 187 9.92 -12.77 16.91
N GLU A 188 10.03 -13.92 17.56
CA GLU A 188 9.26 -14.30 18.74
C GLU A 188 9.89 -13.72 20.03
N GLN A 189 9.10 -13.54 21.07
CA GLN A 189 9.45 -12.89 22.33
C GLN A 189 9.98 -13.85 23.39
#